data_AF-A0A7S3L7R4-F1
#
_entry.id   AF-A0A7S3L7R4-F1
#
_cell.length_a   1.000
_cell.length_b   1.000
_cell.length_c   1.000
_cell.angle_alpha   90.00
_cell.angle_beta   90.00
_cell.angle_gamma   90.00
#
_symmetry.space_group_name_H-M   'P 1'
#
loop_
_entity.id
_entity.type
_entity.pdbx_description
1 polymer ?
#
loop_
_entity_poly.entity_id
_entity_poly.type
_entity_poly.pdbx_seq_one_letter_code
_entity_poly.pdbx_strand_id
1 'polypeptide(L)'
;GAHYPNSLSTSTTNPRQRKKAFRAVATAATAASFECIIDIDENAPRDVYTMMEWAEQAGVQKADGFQLIPLQDDTEGRLEEYGVVTAQDLPAGSPVLFVPNHMILSSNSNNYDDSQMNLAEKQLVEAGLLDDGEISLFRLFVQILVEYDKGAESPYYAWLDALPRRYNNGAAMTYACFDCLPPYVALLAKEQRATFKKFHKMLHYVPFIDGILYMDRH
;
A
#
# COMPACT_ATOMS: atom_id res chain seq x y z
N GLY A 1 51.50 -41.48 35.88
CA GLY A 1 51.87 -41.37 37.30
C GLY A 1 51.82 -39.92 37.70
N ALA A 2 50.82 -39.59 38.52
CA ALA A 2 50.78 -38.60 39.60
C ALA A 2 51.03 -37.08 39.38
N HIS A 3 50.18 -36.33 40.09
CA HIS A 3 50.36 -35.00 40.71
C HIS A 3 49.95 -33.70 39.97
N TYR A 4 48.72 -33.26 40.29
CA TYR A 4 48.33 -31.87 40.67
C TYR A 4 49.31 -31.28 41.73
N PRO A 5 49.42 -29.94 41.98
CA PRO A 5 48.25 -29.06 42.27
C PRO A 5 48.38 -27.51 42.07
N ASN A 6 47.25 -26.81 42.31
CA ASN A 6 47.03 -25.50 43.00
C ASN A 6 47.82 -24.23 42.53
N SER A 7 47.34 -23.00 42.61
CA SER A 7 46.38 -22.32 43.51
C SER A 7 45.96 -20.94 42.95
N LEU A 8 44.83 -20.44 43.45
CA LEU A 8 44.35 -19.05 43.39
C LEU A 8 45.40 -18.01 43.83
N SER A 9 45.35 -16.81 43.23
CA SER A 9 45.48 -15.55 44.00
C SER A 9 44.84 -14.37 43.27
N THR A 10 43.74 -13.87 43.85
CA THR A 10 43.24 -12.51 43.70
C THR A 10 44.18 -11.53 44.41
N SER A 11 44.53 -10.39 43.81
CA SER A 11 44.89 -9.18 44.55
C SER A 11 45.27 -8.00 43.63
N THR A 12 44.44 -6.96 43.70
CA THR A 12 44.85 -5.57 43.94
C THR A 12 45.26 -4.71 42.74
N THR A 13 44.29 -3.89 42.37
CA THR A 13 44.37 -2.59 41.69
C THR A 13 45.48 -1.67 42.21
N ASN A 14 46.19 -0.99 41.30
CA ASN A 14 46.67 0.36 41.55
C ASN A 14 46.69 1.17 40.23
N PRO A 15 46.22 2.43 40.20
CA PRO A 15 45.90 3.16 38.98
C PRO A 15 47.00 4.15 38.61
N ARG A 16 47.67 3.97 37.46
CA ARG A 16 48.47 5.05 36.84
C ARG A 16 48.32 5.06 35.33
N GLN A 17 47.67 6.13 34.88
CA GLN A 17 47.95 6.91 33.67
C GLN A 17 48.16 6.13 32.36
N ARG A 18 47.10 6.10 31.53
CA ARG A 18 47.24 6.10 30.08
C ARG A 18 46.27 7.09 29.46
N LYS A 19 46.83 8.21 28.97
CA LYS A 19 46.15 9.17 28.08
C LYS A 19 45.66 8.40 26.86
N LYS A 20 44.35 8.23 26.70
CA LYS A 20 43.75 7.68 25.49
C LYS A 20 43.49 8.84 24.53
N ALA A 21 44.22 8.85 23.42
CA ALA A 21 43.87 9.63 22.25
C ALA A 21 42.50 9.14 21.74
N PHE A 22 41.49 10.00 21.84
CA PHE A 22 40.19 9.75 21.23
C PHE A 22 40.34 9.94 19.72
N ARG A 23 40.43 8.83 18.99
CA ARG A 23 40.24 8.82 17.53
C ARG A 23 38.73 8.90 17.30
N ALA A 24 38.25 10.07 16.89
CA ALA A 24 36.88 10.23 16.42
C ALA A 24 36.70 9.35 15.19
N VAL A 25 35.93 8.26 15.33
CA VAL A 25 35.36 7.55 14.20
C VAL A 25 34.19 8.39 13.75
N ALA A 26 34.38 9.16 12.67
CA ALA A 26 33.27 9.78 11.97
C ALA A 26 32.46 8.68 11.31
N THR A 27 31.40 8.23 11.98
CA THR A 27 30.36 7.44 11.34
C THR A 27 29.64 8.39 10.40
N ALA A 28 29.99 8.37 9.12
CA ALA A 28 29.16 8.96 8.09
C ALA A 28 27.89 8.11 8.02
N ALA A 29 26.88 8.50 8.80
CA ALA A 29 25.52 8.06 8.53
C ALA A 29 25.13 8.73 7.22
N THR A 30 25.28 8.01 6.12
CA THR A 30 24.58 8.34 4.89
C THR A 30 23.10 8.23 5.25
N ALA A 31 22.45 9.37 5.48
CA ALA A 31 21.00 9.44 5.47
C ALA A 31 20.58 9.11 4.04
N ALA A 32 20.41 7.83 3.75
CA ALA A 32 19.51 7.45 2.69
C ALA A 32 18.13 7.86 3.21
N SER A 33 17.65 9.03 2.78
CA SER A 33 16.22 9.24 2.67
C SER A 33 15.74 8.23 1.63
N PHE A 34 15.47 7.01 2.06
CA PHE A 34 14.53 6.18 1.34
C PHE A 34 13.22 6.91 1.48
N GLU A 35 12.86 7.69 0.47
CA GLU A 35 11.46 7.97 0.22
C GLU A 35 10.79 6.60 0.10
N CYS A 36 10.18 6.14 1.20
CA CYS A 36 9.47 4.87 1.27
C CYS A 36 8.09 5.07 0.64
N ILE A 37 8.13 5.55 -0.61
CA ILE A 37 7.00 5.83 -1.48
C ILE A 37 6.77 4.57 -2.30
N ILE A 38 5.50 4.24 -2.51
CA ILE A 38 5.12 3.08 -3.30
C ILE A 38 5.53 3.33 -4.76
N ASP A 39 6.32 2.42 -5.33
CA ASP A 39 6.68 2.47 -6.75
C ASP A 39 5.44 2.15 -7.60
N ILE A 40 5.01 3.14 -8.38
CA ILE A 40 3.80 3.08 -9.22
C ILE A 40 4.10 2.70 -10.68
N ASP A 41 5.36 2.40 -11.03
CA ASP A 41 5.68 1.90 -12.38
C ASP A 41 4.83 0.67 -12.70
N GLU A 42 4.33 0.58 -13.94
CA GLU A 42 3.45 -0.52 -14.35
C GLU A 42 4.11 -1.91 -14.21
N ASN A 43 5.44 -1.96 -14.18
CA ASN A 43 6.25 -3.17 -14.02
C ASN A 43 6.86 -3.31 -12.63
N ALA A 44 6.57 -2.38 -11.71
CA ALA A 44 7.04 -2.48 -10.33
C ALA A 44 6.51 -3.77 -9.68
N PRO A 45 7.38 -4.54 -8.97
CA PRO A 45 6.93 -5.72 -8.25
C PRO A 45 5.97 -5.34 -7.12
N ARG A 46 5.08 -6.26 -6.76
CA ARG A 46 4.14 -6.07 -5.64
C ARG A 46 4.61 -6.82 -4.42
N ASP A 47 4.60 -6.18 -3.26
CA ASP A 47 4.96 -6.84 -2.01
C ASP A 47 3.74 -7.47 -1.32
N VAL A 48 3.30 -8.59 -1.88
CA VAL A 48 2.15 -9.34 -1.38
C VAL A 48 2.47 -10.09 -0.07
N TYR A 49 3.75 -10.42 0.17
CA TYR A 49 4.15 -11.16 1.37
C TYR A 49 4.16 -10.26 2.61
N THR A 50 4.69 -9.04 2.50
CA THR A 50 4.63 -8.06 3.58
C THR A 50 3.18 -7.68 3.90
N MET A 51 2.30 -7.61 2.89
CA MET A 51 0.86 -7.43 3.12
C MET A 51 0.24 -8.56 3.95
N MET A 52 0.60 -9.82 3.66
CA MET A 52 0.09 -10.96 4.42
C MET A 52 0.57 -10.97 5.87
N GLU A 53 1.84 -10.61 6.11
CA GLU A 53 2.38 -10.46 7.46
C GLU A 53 1.67 -9.33 8.23
N TRP A 54 1.54 -8.16 7.60
CA TRP A 54 0.79 -7.02 8.17
C TRP A 54 -0.65 -7.41 8.50
N ALA A 55 -1.31 -8.16 7.62
CA ALA A 55 -2.68 -8.63 7.83
C ALA A 55 -2.82 -9.53 9.06
N GLU A 56 -1.90 -10.49 9.22
CA GLU A 56 -1.87 -11.36 10.40
C GLU A 56 -1.64 -10.57 11.69
N GLN A 57 -0.71 -9.61 11.68
CA GLN A 57 -0.42 -8.75 12.83
C GLN A 57 -1.61 -7.87 13.22
N ALA A 58 -2.41 -7.44 12.24
CA ALA A 58 -3.64 -6.68 12.46
C ALA A 58 -4.85 -7.55 12.84
N GLY A 59 -4.69 -8.88 12.93
CA GLY A 59 -5.70 -9.79 13.46
C GLY A 59 -6.57 -10.47 12.39
N VAL A 60 -6.15 -10.47 11.13
CA VAL A 60 -6.77 -11.32 10.09
C VAL A 60 -6.62 -12.79 10.48
N GLN A 61 -7.72 -13.54 10.37
CA GLN A 61 -7.74 -14.97 10.61
C GLN A 61 -8.04 -15.71 9.30
N LYS A 62 -7.30 -16.77 9.05
CA LYS A 62 -7.40 -17.59 7.84
C LYS A 62 -7.75 -19.02 8.22
N ALA A 63 -8.54 -19.69 7.39
CA ALA A 63 -8.71 -21.13 7.50
C ALA A 63 -7.36 -21.83 7.32
N ASP A 64 -7.20 -22.98 7.97
CA ASP A 64 -6.01 -23.79 7.78
C ASP A 64 -5.89 -24.22 6.30
N GLY A 65 -4.67 -24.21 5.78
CA GLY A 65 -4.39 -24.43 4.36
C GLY A 65 -4.75 -23.26 3.43
N PHE A 66 -5.18 -22.09 3.92
CA PHE A 66 -5.35 -20.89 3.09
C PHE A 66 -4.01 -20.44 2.49
N GLN A 67 -3.97 -20.29 1.17
CA GLN A 67 -2.78 -19.88 0.44
C GLN A 67 -3.13 -18.80 -0.59
N LEU A 68 -2.29 -17.77 -0.62
CA LEU A 68 -2.29 -16.76 -1.68
C LEU A 68 -1.23 -17.20 -2.70
N ILE A 69 -1.66 -17.46 -3.93
CA ILE A 69 -0.81 -18.02 -4.98
C ILE A 69 -0.84 -17.10 -6.22
N PRO A 70 0.25 -17.06 -7.00
CA PRO A 70 0.19 -16.51 -8.35
C PRO A 70 -0.68 -17.44 -9.23
N LEU A 71 -1.57 -16.85 -10.03
CA LEU A 71 -2.50 -17.50 -10.96
C LEU A 71 -1.91 -17.64 -12.36
N GLN A 72 -0.97 -16.77 -12.72
CA GLN A 72 -0.18 -16.89 -13.93
C GLN A 72 1.31 -16.83 -13.56
N ASP A 73 2.02 -17.85 -14.03
CA ASP A 73 3.48 -17.91 -14.06
C ASP A 73 3.85 -17.45 -15.47
N ASP A 74 3.86 -16.14 -15.69
CA ASP A 74 4.19 -15.64 -17.01
C ASP A 74 5.71 -15.71 -17.17
N THR A 75 6.17 -16.51 -18.11
CA THR A 75 7.59 -16.63 -18.51
C THR A 75 8.22 -15.30 -18.97
N GLU A 76 7.44 -14.22 -19.02
CA GLU A 76 7.85 -12.86 -19.39
C GLU A 76 7.97 -11.90 -18.20
N GLY A 77 7.74 -12.37 -16.96
CA GLY A 77 7.95 -11.60 -15.72
C GLY A 77 7.01 -10.40 -15.55
N ARG A 78 5.85 -10.43 -16.19
CA ARG A 78 4.85 -9.38 -16.22
C ARG A 78 3.54 -9.85 -15.61
N LEU A 79 3.33 -9.36 -14.38
CA LEU A 79 2.06 -9.24 -13.67
C LEU A 79 1.55 -10.55 -13.06
N GLU A 80 2.04 -10.87 -11.86
CA GLU A 80 1.63 -12.03 -11.06
C GLU A 80 0.18 -11.93 -10.58
N GLU A 81 -0.85 -12.10 -11.42
CA GLU A 81 -2.24 -12.13 -10.93
C GLU A 81 -2.34 -13.06 -9.70
N TYR A 82 -2.83 -12.57 -8.56
CA TYR A 82 -2.87 -13.35 -7.33
C TYR A 82 -4.28 -13.88 -7.10
N GLY A 83 -4.37 -15.11 -6.62
CA GLY A 83 -5.61 -15.77 -6.27
C GLY A 83 -5.48 -16.54 -4.97
N VAL A 84 -6.61 -16.84 -4.35
CA VAL A 84 -6.66 -17.57 -3.10
C VAL A 84 -7.10 -18.99 -3.36
N VAL A 85 -6.40 -19.94 -2.76
CA VAL A 85 -6.75 -21.37 -2.78
C VAL A 85 -6.70 -21.94 -1.36
N THR A 86 -7.31 -23.09 -1.18
CA THR A 86 -7.16 -23.89 0.05
C THR A 86 -6.45 -25.19 -0.29
N ALA A 87 -5.43 -25.54 0.50
CA ALA A 87 -4.70 -26.79 0.34
C ALA A 87 -5.49 -28.02 0.86
N GLN A 88 -6.66 -27.79 1.45
CA GLN A 88 -7.55 -28.81 1.98
C GLN A 88 -9.01 -28.50 1.68
N ASP A 89 -9.83 -29.55 1.69
CA ASP A 89 -11.28 -29.45 1.55
C ASP A 89 -11.89 -28.73 2.75
N LEU A 90 -12.73 -27.74 2.48
CA LEU A 90 -13.50 -27.03 3.50
C LEU A 90 -15.00 -27.29 3.28
N PRO A 91 -15.77 -27.67 4.31
CA PRO A 91 -17.22 -27.81 4.21
C PRO A 91 -17.89 -26.50 3.76
N ALA A 92 -19.00 -26.63 3.03
CA ALA A 92 -19.82 -25.48 2.67
C ALA A 92 -20.31 -24.74 3.92
N GLY A 93 -20.17 -23.41 3.93
CA GLY A 93 -20.50 -22.57 5.08
C GLY A 93 -19.39 -22.41 6.13
N SER A 94 -18.23 -23.06 5.95
CA SER A 94 -17.07 -22.82 6.79
C SER A 94 -16.45 -21.43 6.53
N PRO A 95 -15.99 -20.73 7.58
CA PRO A 95 -15.28 -19.47 7.42
C PRO A 95 -13.91 -19.71 6.79
N VAL A 96 -13.62 -19.03 5.67
CA VAL A 96 -12.32 -19.13 4.96
C VAL A 96 -11.37 -18.01 5.39
N LEU A 97 -11.90 -16.82 5.61
CA LEU A 97 -11.16 -15.60 5.93
C LEU A 97 -12.02 -14.71 6.81
N PHE A 98 -11.41 -14.12 7.83
CA PHE A 98 -12.00 -13.07 8.67
C PHE A 98 -11.09 -11.84 8.66
N VAL A 99 -11.66 -10.69 8.30
CA VAL A 99 -10.96 -9.40 8.27
C VAL A 99 -11.55 -8.49 9.35
N PRO A 100 -10.73 -8.01 10.32
CA PRO A 100 -11.19 -7.06 11.32
C PRO A 100 -11.66 -5.73 10.72
N ASN A 101 -12.74 -5.16 11.27
CA ASN A 101 -13.34 -3.92 10.75
C ASN A 101 -12.38 -2.71 10.78
N HIS A 102 -11.45 -2.66 11.74
CA HIS A 102 -10.52 -1.53 11.88
C HIS A 102 -9.48 -1.47 10.75
N MET A 103 -9.38 -2.51 9.93
CA MET A 103 -8.51 -2.55 8.74
C MET A 103 -9.21 -2.09 7.47
N ILE A 104 -10.53 -1.84 7.53
CA ILE A 104 -11.30 -1.51 6.34
C ILE A 104 -11.19 -0.01 6.09
N LEU A 105 -10.49 0.35 5.02
CA LEU A 105 -10.53 1.69 4.47
C LEU A 105 -11.91 1.93 3.84
N SER A 106 -12.68 2.85 4.41
CA SER A 106 -14.05 3.15 3.98
C SER A 106 -14.25 4.66 3.91
N SER A 107 -15.22 5.11 3.11
CA SER A 107 -15.57 6.54 2.99
C SER A 107 -15.89 7.20 4.33
N ASN A 108 -16.31 6.43 5.33
CA ASN A 108 -16.65 6.94 6.66
C ASN A 108 -15.48 6.83 7.64
N SER A 109 -14.27 6.54 7.16
CA SER A 109 -13.10 6.44 8.03
C SER A 109 -12.71 7.83 8.55
N ASN A 110 -12.56 7.95 9.87
CA ASN A 110 -12.24 9.20 10.57
C ASN A 110 -10.74 9.55 10.51
N ASN A 111 -10.01 9.06 9.50
CA ASN A 111 -8.54 9.12 9.46
C ASN A 111 -7.99 10.48 8.98
N TYR A 112 -8.87 11.43 8.65
CA TYR A 112 -8.51 12.71 8.03
C TYR A 112 -9.28 13.87 8.64
N ASP A 113 -8.77 15.07 8.41
CA ASP A 113 -9.47 16.31 8.73
C ASP A 113 -10.70 16.43 7.82
N ASP A 114 -11.84 15.99 8.34
CA ASP A 114 -13.14 16.06 7.68
C ASP A 114 -13.49 17.47 7.23
N SER A 115 -12.94 18.52 7.84
CA SER A 115 -13.29 19.90 7.48
C SER A 115 -12.87 20.27 6.06
N GLN A 116 -11.68 19.86 5.63
CA GLN A 116 -11.18 20.15 4.28
C GLN A 116 -11.85 19.27 3.23
N MET A 117 -12.07 17.98 3.53
CA MET A 117 -12.79 17.07 2.65
C MET A 117 -14.24 17.55 2.43
N ASN A 118 -14.96 17.87 3.50
CA ASN A 118 -16.34 18.38 3.43
C ASN A 118 -16.43 19.69 2.63
N LEU A 119 -15.42 20.56 2.72
CA LEU A 119 -15.37 21.79 1.95
C LEU A 119 -15.20 21.51 0.45
N ALA A 120 -14.26 20.64 0.09
CA ALA A 120 -14.03 20.23 -1.30
C ALA A 120 -15.28 19.58 -1.90
N GLU A 121 -15.92 18.66 -1.18
CA GLU A 121 -17.17 18.02 -1.60
C GLU A 121 -18.29 19.04 -1.87
N LYS A 122 -18.50 20.00 -0.97
CA LYS A 122 -19.49 21.06 -1.17
C LYS A 122 -19.22 21.89 -2.42
N GLN A 123 -17.96 22.29 -2.63
CA GLN A 123 -17.57 23.05 -3.83
C GLN A 123 -17.79 22.25 -5.11
N LEU A 124 -17.53 20.95 -5.09
CA LEU A 124 -17.73 20.07 -6.24
C LEU A 124 -19.22 19.86 -6.56
N VAL A 125 -20.07 19.75 -5.55
CA VAL A 125 -21.54 19.67 -5.71
C VAL A 125 -22.08 21.01 -6.23
N GLU A 126 -21.67 22.14 -5.65
CA GLU A 126 -22.07 23.48 -6.11
C GLU A 126 -21.63 23.77 -7.54
N ALA A 127 -20.47 23.27 -7.96
CA ALA A 127 -19.96 23.37 -9.33
C ALA A 127 -20.67 22.41 -10.31
N GLY A 128 -21.58 21.54 -9.84
CA GLY A 128 -22.26 20.54 -10.65
C GLY A 128 -21.32 19.46 -11.21
N LEU A 129 -20.19 19.23 -10.54
CA LEU A 129 -19.20 18.23 -10.93
C LEU A 129 -19.47 16.89 -10.25
N LEU A 130 -19.88 16.91 -8.98
CA LEU A 130 -20.10 15.73 -8.15
C LEU A 130 -21.58 15.56 -7.84
N ASP A 131 -22.13 14.39 -8.14
CA ASP A 131 -23.51 14.05 -7.78
C ASP A 131 -23.58 13.54 -6.34
N ASP A 132 -24.70 13.77 -5.65
CA ASP A 132 -24.90 13.33 -4.25
C ASP A 132 -24.66 11.82 -4.06
N GLY A 133 -25.01 11.01 -5.07
CA GLY A 133 -24.80 9.56 -5.06
C GLY A 133 -23.35 9.11 -5.23
N GLU A 134 -22.45 10.01 -5.65
CA GLU A 134 -21.04 9.71 -5.91
C GLU A 134 -20.12 10.21 -4.80
N ILE A 135 -20.63 11.01 -3.85
CA ILE A 135 -19.82 11.63 -2.78
C ILE A 135 -18.99 10.58 -2.02
N SER A 136 -19.62 9.48 -1.58
CA SER A 136 -18.91 8.43 -0.83
C SER A 136 -17.80 7.75 -1.65
N LEU A 137 -18.01 7.58 -2.96
CA LEU A 137 -17.00 6.99 -3.85
C LEU A 137 -15.84 7.95 -4.09
N PHE A 138 -16.15 9.23 -4.33
CA PHE A 138 -15.14 10.27 -4.48
C PHE A 138 -14.31 10.41 -3.20
N ARG A 139 -14.96 10.43 -2.04
CA ARG A 139 -14.28 10.46 -0.74
C ARG A 139 -13.33 9.28 -0.58
N LEU A 140 -13.80 8.05 -0.82
CA LEU A 140 -12.93 6.87 -0.73
C LEU A 140 -11.73 6.96 -1.69
N PHE A 141 -11.95 7.45 -2.91
CA PHE A 141 -10.88 7.67 -3.89
C PHE A 141 -9.83 8.65 -3.37
N VAL A 142 -10.24 9.80 -2.84
CA VAL A 142 -9.35 10.80 -2.23
C VAL A 142 -8.62 10.23 -1.02
N GLN A 143 -9.29 9.47 -0.15
CA GLN A 143 -8.65 8.84 1.02
C GLN A 143 -7.54 7.86 0.63
N ILE A 144 -7.76 7.04 -0.41
CA ILE A 144 -6.72 6.14 -0.93
C ILE A 144 -5.49 6.95 -1.37
N LEU A 145 -5.69 8.05 -2.10
CA LEU A 145 -4.58 8.91 -2.54
C LEU A 145 -3.84 9.53 -1.35
N VAL A 146 -4.54 10.00 -0.32
CA VAL A 146 -3.88 10.53 0.88
C VAL A 146 -3.02 9.47 1.58
N GLU A 147 -3.47 8.22 1.64
CA GLU A 147 -2.63 7.14 2.20
C GLU A 147 -1.44 6.79 1.30
N TYR A 148 -1.58 6.87 -0.02
CA TYR A 148 -0.45 6.74 -0.94
C TYR A 148 0.61 7.81 -0.68
N ASP A 149 0.20 9.07 -0.45
CA ASP A 149 1.10 10.20 -0.23
C ASP A 149 1.89 10.07 1.09
N LYS A 150 1.28 9.45 2.10
CA LYS A 150 1.93 9.13 3.38
C LYS A 150 3.02 8.07 3.25
N GLY A 151 3.03 7.27 2.18
CA GLY A 151 4.00 6.17 2.00
C GLY A 151 4.05 5.27 3.23
N ALA A 152 5.26 4.95 3.72
CA ALA A 152 5.44 4.10 4.89
C ALA A 152 4.88 4.65 6.22
N GLU A 153 4.47 5.92 6.28
CA GLU A 153 3.75 6.46 7.44
C GLU A 153 2.26 6.04 7.44
N SER A 154 1.76 5.54 6.31
CA SER A 154 0.42 4.99 6.22
C SER A 154 0.31 3.65 6.98
N PRO A 155 -0.70 3.46 7.85
CA PRO A 155 -1.00 2.15 8.40
C PRO A 155 -1.46 1.14 7.35
N TYR A 156 -1.79 1.60 6.13
CA TYR A 156 -2.21 0.79 4.99
C TYR A 156 -1.08 0.55 3.99
N TYR A 157 0.15 1.00 4.26
CA TYR A 157 1.26 0.93 3.31
C TYR A 157 1.43 -0.46 2.69
N ALA A 158 1.50 -1.52 3.52
CA ALA A 158 1.69 -2.88 3.04
C ALA A 158 0.54 -3.33 2.13
N TRP A 159 -0.70 -2.94 2.42
CA TRP A 159 -1.84 -3.24 1.56
C TRP A 159 -1.77 -2.49 0.22
N LEU A 160 -1.46 -1.20 0.25
CA LEU A 160 -1.34 -0.35 -0.94
C LEU A 160 -0.19 -0.79 -1.86
N ASP A 161 0.94 -1.21 -1.28
CA ASP A 161 2.08 -1.70 -2.03
C ASP A 161 1.82 -3.07 -2.68
N ALA A 162 0.92 -3.87 -2.11
CA ALA A 162 0.45 -5.12 -2.70
C ALA A 162 -0.61 -4.96 -3.81
N LEU A 163 -1.15 -3.75 -4.04
CA LEU A 163 -2.19 -3.54 -5.05
C LEU A 163 -1.65 -3.67 -6.49
N PRO A 164 -2.46 -4.17 -7.45
CA PRO A 164 -2.14 -4.13 -8.88
C PRO A 164 -1.73 -2.73 -9.34
N ARG A 165 -0.62 -2.63 -10.07
CA ARG A 165 -0.18 -1.39 -10.74
C ARG A 165 -1.01 -1.05 -11.98
N ARG A 166 -1.68 -2.06 -12.55
CA ARG A 166 -2.56 -1.92 -13.71
C ARG A 166 -3.89 -2.62 -13.48
N TYR A 167 -4.97 -1.98 -13.94
CA TYR A 167 -6.31 -2.56 -14.02
C TYR A 167 -6.75 -2.65 -15.48
N ASN A 168 -7.27 -3.81 -15.90
CA ASN A 168 -7.77 -4.03 -17.25
C ASN A 168 -9.28 -3.72 -17.33
N ASN A 169 -9.66 -2.47 -17.07
CA ASN A 169 -11.06 -2.00 -17.09
C ASN A 169 -11.29 -0.92 -18.17
N GLY A 170 -12.54 -0.46 -18.34
CA GLY A 170 -12.89 0.54 -19.34
C GLY A 170 -12.19 1.88 -19.17
N ALA A 171 -11.81 2.25 -17.94
CA ALA A 171 -11.07 3.49 -17.68
C ALA A 171 -9.65 3.47 -18.26
N ALA A 172 -8.99 2.29 -18.25
CA ALA A 172 -7.65 2.10 -18.81
C ALA A 172 -7.62 1.92 -20.34
N MET A 173 -8.75 1.66 -20.99
CA MET A 173 -8.82 1.39 -22.43
C MET A 173 -8.59 2.62 -23.30
N THR A 174 -7.78 2.49 -24.37
CA THR A 174 -7.60 3.54 -25.38
C THR A 174 -8.82 3.64 -26.33
N TYR A 175 -8.90 4.71 -27.12
CA TYR A 175 -10.00 4.86 -28.09
C TYR A 175 -10.06 3.72 -29.11
N ALA A 176 -8.90 3.24 -29.57
CA ALA A 176 -8.83 2.09 -30.47
C ALA A 176 -9.37 0.80 -29.84
N CYS A 177 -9.20 0.62 -28.52
CA CYS A 177 -9.76 -0.53 -27.81
C CYS A 177 -11.29 -0.53 -27.82
N PHE A 178 -11.93 0.64 -27.79
CA PHE A 178 -13.40 0.71 -27.81
C PHE A 178 -14.00 0.28 -29.15
N ASP A 179 -13.29 0.50 -30.26
CA ASP A 179 -13.75 0.13 -31.59
C ASP A 179 -13.75 -1.38 -31.80
N CYS A 180 -12.97 -2.11 -30.99
CA CYS A 180 -12.93 -3.57 -30.99
C CYS A 180 -14.05 -4.22 -30.15
N LEU A 181 -14.81 -3.44 -29.38
CA LEU A 181 -15.84 -3.96 -28.48
C LEU A 181 -17.22 -3.97 -29.14
N PRO A 182 -18.10 -4.93 -28.77
CA PRO A 182 -19.52 -4.85 -29.12
C PRO A 182 -20.12 -3.50 -28.68
N PRO A 183 -21.06 -2.91 -29.44
CA PRO A 183 -21.51 -1.53 -29.22
C PRO A 183 -21.94 -1.21 -27.78
N TYR A 184 -22.65 -2.12 -27.13
CA TYR A 184 -23.09 -1.94 -25.75
C TYR A 184 -21.93 -1.98 -24.75
N VAL A 185 -20.97 -2.89 -24.93
CA VAL A 185 -19.78 -2.99 -24.07
C VAL A 185 -18.88 -1.76 -24.27
N ALA A 186 -18.76 -1.29 -25.51
CA ALA A 186 -18.03 -0.06 -25.83
C ALA A 186 -18.65 1.16 -25.14
N LEU A 187 -19.98 1.25 -25.08
CA LEU A 187 -20.69 2.32 -24.37
C LEU A 187 -20.35 2.31 -22.88
N LEU A 188 -20.49 1.16 -22.20
CA LEU A 188 -20.19 1.02 -20.78
C LEU A 188 -18.71 1.33 -20.46
N ALA A 189 -17.78 0.88 -21.31
CA ALA A 189 -16.36 1.14 -21.14
C ALA A 189 -16.03 2.64 -21.31
N LYS A 190 -16.68 3.32 -22.27
CA LYS A 190 -16.57 4.77 -22.46
C LYS A 190 -17.11 5.55 -21.26
N GLU A 191 -18.23 5.11 -20.67
CA GLU A 191 -18.79 5.68 -19.45
C GLU A 191 -17.80 5.57 -18.28
N GLN A 192 -17.20 4.40 -18.06
CA GLN A 192 -16.16 4.22 -17.03
C GLN A 192 -14.98 5.18 -17.23
N ARG A 193 -14.47 5.33 -18.47
CA ARG A 193 -13.39 6.28 -18.79
C ARG A 193 -13.82 7.74 -18.57
N ALA A 194 -15.07 8.07 -18.86
CA ALA A 194 -15.61 9.41 -18.61
C ALA A 194 -15.68 9.71 -17.10
N THR A 195 -16.14 8.75 -16.29
CA THR A 195 -16.16 8.87 -14.82
C THR A 195 -14.77 9.04 -14.24
N PHE A 196 -13.77 8.25 -14.69
CA PHE A 196 -12.39 8.41 -14.26
C PHE A 196 -11.83 9.81 -14.58
N LYS A 197 -12.04 10.30 -15.82
CA LYS A 197 -11.62 11.66 -16.21
C LYS A 197 -12.31 12.74 -15.38
N LYS A 198 -13.58 12.52 -15.00
CA LYS A 198 -14.32 13.42 -14.12
C LYS A 198 -13.66 13.47 -12.75
N PHE A 199 -13.39 12.32 -12.12
CA PHE A 199 -12.74 12.23 -10.81
C PHE A 199 -11.33 12.84 -10.83
N HIS A 200 -10.54 12.58 -11.87
CA HIS A 200 -9.22 13.19 -12.03
C HIS A 200 -9.30 14.73 -12.04
N LYS A 201 -10.27 15.31 -12.75
CA LYS A 201 -10.46 16.78 -12.76
C LYS A 201 -10.87 17.33 -11.39
N MET A 202 -11.67 16.58 -10.64
CA MET A 202 -12.11 16.98 -9.29
C MET A 202 -10.95 17.06 -8.30
N LEU A 203 -9.86 16.31 -8.51
CA LEU A 203 -8.69 16.36 -7.62
C LEU A 203 -8.06 17.76 -7.55
N HIS A 204 -8.20 18.59 -8.59
CA HIS A 204 -7.75 19.99 -8.55
C HIS A 204 -8.51 20.87 -7.53
N TYR A 205 -9.65 20.40 -7.02
CA TYR A 205 -10.42 21.08 -5.97
C TYR A 205 -10.05 20.58 -4.56
N VAL A 206 -9.17 19.59 -4.45
CA VAL A 206 -8.72 19.01 -3.19
C VAL A 206 -7.35 19.60 -2.83
N PRO A 207 -7.27 20.61 -1.93
CA PRO A 207 -6.07 21.41 -1.74
C PRO A 207 -4.93 20.70 -1.01
N PHE A 208 -5.15 19.48 -0.52
CA PHE A 208 -4.19 18.70 0.27
C PHE A 208 -3.64 17.48 -0.48
N ILE A 209 -4.01 17.28 -1.74
CA ILE A 209 -3.41 16.26 -2.63
C ILE A 209 -2.54 16.98 -3.66
N ASP A 210 -1.40 17.52 -3.21
CA ASP A 210 -0.46 18.22 -4.08
C ASP A 210 0.70 17.33 -4.54
N GLY A 211 1.11 16.30 -3.79
CA GLY A 211 2.26 15.45 -4.14
C GLY A 211 2.01 14.50 -5.33
N ILE A 212 0.87 13.82 -5.33
CA ILE A 212 0.56 12.74 -6.28
C ILE A 212 0.22 13.25 -7.69
N LEU A 213 -0.39 14.44 -7.80
CA LEU A 213 -0.82 15.01 -9.08
C LEU A 213 0.34 15.45 -9.98
N TYR A 214 1.56 15.55 -9.45
CA TYR A 214 2.75 15.97 -10.21
C TYR A 214 3.55 14.79 -10.79
N MET A 215 3.19 13.55 -10.47
CA MET A 215 3.84 12.35 -11.01
C MET A 215 3.51 12.10 -12.49
N ASP A 216 2.47 12.75 -13.04
CA ASP A 216 2.08 12.67 -14.47
C ASP A 216 2.97 13.54 -15.40
N ARG A 217 4.20 13.89 -14.96
CA ARG A 217 5.11 14.80 -15.68
C ARG A 217 6.50 14.23 -16.01
N HIS A 218 6.74 12.94 -15.81
CA HIS A 218 8.01 12.29 -16.18
C HIS A 218 7.79 11.04 -17.02
#